data_AF-A0A8S2T4Z2-F1
#
_entry.id   AF-A0A8S2T4Z2-F1
#
_cell.length_a   1.000
_cell.length_b   1.000
_cell.length_c   1.000
_cell.angle_alpha   90.00
_cell.angle_beta   90.00
_cell.angle_gamma   90.00
#
_symmetry.space_group_name_H-M   'P 1'
#
loop_
_entity.id
_entity.type
_entity.pdbx_description
1 polymer ?
#
loop_
_entity_poly.entity_id
_entity_poly.type
_entity_poly.pdbx_seq_one_letter_code
_entity_poly.pdbx_strand_id
1 'polypeptide(L)' 'MQEGSDFLKVRSYARQFRRLYKLNATLTAISWYPTSKKPSKATITIDSIKEIRLGKTTERLREC' A
#
# COMPACT_ATOMS: atom_id res chain seq x y z
N MET A 1 9.88 8.32 -0.50
CA MET A 1 8.45 8.00 -0.74
C MET A 1 7.50 9.20 -0.60
N GLN A 2 7.98 10.38 -0.18
CA GLN A 2 7.15 11.59 -0.06
C GLN A 2 6.72 12.17 -1.41
N GLU A 3 7.60 12.12 -2.42
CA GLU A 3 7.25 12.44 -3.83
C GLU A 3 6.21 11.50 -4.43
N GLY A 4 6.00 10.35 -3.79
CA GLY A 4 5.12 9.29 -4.24
C GLY A 4 5.87 8.18 -4.93
N SER A 5 5.23 7.03 -4.96
CA SER A 5 5.77 5.83 -5.57
C SER A 5 4.63 5.00 -6.12
N ASP A 6 4.77 4.56 -7.37
CA ASP A 6 3.80 3.71 -8.04
C ASP A 6 3.92 2.28 -7.54
N PHE A 7 2.80 1.73 -7.06
CA PHE A 7 2.70 0.33 -6.69
C PHE A 7 1.48 -0.33 -7.32
N LEU A 8 1.57 -1.64 -7.50
CA LEU A 8 0.46 -2.48 -7.91
C LEU A 8 -0.16 -3.15 -6.69
N LYS A 9 -1.35 -2.71 -6.28
CA LYS A 9 -2.11 -3.34 -5.21
C LYS A 9 -2.76 -4.61 -5.74
N VAL A 10 -2.20 -5.77 -5.41
CA VAL A 10 -2.70 -7.09 -5.79
C VAL A 10 -3.70 -7.58 -4.75
N ARG A 11 -4.96 -7.80 -5.15
CA ARG A 11 -5.97 -8.51 -4.34
C ARG A 11 -6.14 -9.96 -4.80
N SER A 12 -6.04 -10.19 -6.11
CA SER A 12 -5.96 -11.48 -6.79
C SER A 12 -5.34 -11.27 -8.18
N TYR A 13 -5.04 -12.35 -8.91
CA TYR A 13 -4.46 -12.26 -10.26
C TYR A 13 -5.30 -11.38 -11.20
N ALA A 14 -6.63 -11.50 -11.15
CA ALA A 14 -7.55 -10.71 -11.97
C ALA A 14 -7.89 -9.32 -11.39
N ARG A 15 -7.50 -9.02 -10.14
CA ARG A 15 -7.85 -7.77 -9.45
C ARG A 15 -6.60 -7.08 -8.92
N GLN A 16 -5.96 -6.35 -9.82
CA GLN A 16 -4.75 -5.58 -9.57
C GLN A 16 -5.03 -4.11 -9.83
N PHE A 17 -4.53 -3.24 -8.96
CA PHE A 17 -4.82 -1.80 -9.04
C PHE A 17 -3.55 -0.99 -8.90
N ARG A 18 -3.17 -0.26 -9.96
CA ARG A 18 -2.05 0.67 -9.88
C ARG A 18 -2.44 1.89 -9.04
N ARG A 19 -1.61 2.24 -8.06
CA ARG A 19 -1.85 3.35 -7.14
C ARG A 19 -0.54 4.06 -6.82
N LEU A 20 -0.62 5.37 -6.66
CA LEU A 20 0.45 6.18 -6.14
C LEU A 20 0.32 6.25 -4.61
N TYR A 21 1.34 5.74 -3.91
CA TYR A 21 1.44 5.78 -2.46
C TYR A 21 2.41 6.88 -2.06
N LYS A 22 2.02 7.72 -1.09
CA LYS A 22 2.82 8.83 -0.58
C LYS A 22 2.98 8.73 0.92
N LEU A 23 4.22 8.88 1.38
CA LEU A 23 4.49 9.14 2.79
C LEU A 23 4.21 10.61 3.07
N ASN A 24 3.49 10.91 4.16
CA ASN A 24 3.20 12.29 4.53
C ASN A 24 4.46 13.08 4.97
N ALA A 25 4.32 14.40 5.08
CA ALA A 25 5.43 15.28 5.45
C ALA A 25 6.00 14.96 6.84
N THR A 26 5.17 14.50 7.77
CA THR A 26 5.56 14.16 9.15
C THR A 26 6.09 12.73 9.31
N LEU A 27 6.17 11.95 8.23
CA LEU A 27 6.65 10.56 8.22
C LEU A 27 5.83 9.61 9.13
N THR A 28 4.58 9.94 9.42
CA THR A 28 3.72 9.18 10.35
C THR A 28 2.71 8.27 9.64
N ALA A 29 2.42 8.51 8.36
CA ALA A 29 1.44 7.72 7.63
C ALA A 29 1.71 7.68 6.12
N ILE A 30 1.38 6.54 5.51
CA ILE A 30 1.36 6.36 4.06
C ILE A 30 -0.09 6.44 3.60
N SER A 31 -0.37 7.30 2.63
CA SER A 31 -1.69 7.49 2.04
C SER A 31 -1.68 7.27 0.53
N TRP A 32 -2.86 7.03 -0.05
CA TRP A 32 -3.05 6.90 -1.49
C TRP A 32 -4.40 7.48 -1.89
N TYR A 33 -4.61 7.72 -3.19
CA TYR A 33 -5.90 8.25 -3.66
C TYR A 33 -7.04 7.25 -3.38
N PRO A 34 -8.12 7.68 -2.70
CA PRO A 34 -9.22 6.79 -2.36
C PRO A 34 -10.03 6.44 -3.61
N THR A 35 -10.44 5.18 -3.70
CA THR A 35 -11.29 4.69 -4.80
C THR A 35 -12.78 4.78 -4.46
N SER A 36 -13.12 5.33 -3.30
CA SER A 36 -14.49 5.47 -2.79
C SER A 36 -14.59 6.76 -1.98
N LYS A 37 -15.81 7.21 -1.68
CA LYS A 37 -16.06 8.41 -0.87
C LYS A 37 -15.64 8.28 0.62
N LYS A 38 -14.83 7.27 1.00
CA LYS A 38 -14.34 7.02 2.37
C LYS A 38 -12.81 7.16 2.43
N PRO A 39 -12.28 8.38 2.60
CA PRO A 39 -10.83 8.66 2.56
C PRO A 39 -10.07 8.01 3.72
N SER A 40 -10.69 7.78 4.87
CA SER A 40 -10.07 7.09 6.02
C SER A 40 -9.61 5.66 5.70
N LYS A 41 -10.17 5.03 4.67
CA LYS A 41 -9.76 3.69 4.20
C LYS A 41 -8.52 3.71 3.30
N ALA A 42 -8.01 4.90 2.97
CA ALA A 42 -6.90 5.10 2.04
C ALA A 42 -5.62 5.61 2.72
N THR A 43 -5.41 5.18 3.97
CA THR A 43 -4.23 5.52 4.74
C THR A 43 -3.83 4.37 5.66
N ILE A 44 -2.55 4.31 6.04
CA ILE A 44 -2.02 3.44 7.08
C ILE A 44 -0.98 4.21 7.88
N THR A 45 -1.03 4.15 9.22
CA THR A 45 -0.03 4.78 10.08
C THR A 45 1.21 3.91 10.15
N ILE A 46 2.39 4.52 10.20
CA ILE A 46 3.66 3.81 10.29
C ILE A 46 3.70 2.93 11.54
N ASP A 47 3.24 3.43 12.70
CA ASP A 47 3.22 2.69 13.97
C ASP A 47 2.35 1.42 13.96
N SER A 48 1.37 1.37 13.05
CA SER A 48 0.50 0.19 12.88
C SER A 48 1.17 -0.93 12.06
N ILE A 49 2.22 -0.63 11.29
CA ILE A 49 2.93 -1.60 10.46
C ILE A 49 3.78 -2.49 11.37
N LYS A 50 3.52 -3.79 11.37
CA LYS A 50 4.26 -4.76 12.19
C LYS A 50 5.38 -5.46 11.44
N GLU A 51 5.25 -5.59 10.12
CA GLU A 51 6.24 -6.25 9.27
C GLU A 51 6.15 -5.77 7.83
N ILE A 52 7.27 -5.87 7.12
CA ILE A 52 7.35 -5.71 5.67
C ILE A 52 8.11 -6.93 5.13
N ARG A 53 7.50 -7.66 4.20
CA ARG A 53 8.01 -8.90 3.63
C ARG A 53 8.28 -8.77 2.14
N LEU A 54 9.25 -9.55 1.65
CA LEU A 54 9.70 -9.52 0.26
C LEU A 54 9.65 -10.92 -0.37
N GLY A 55 9.40 -10.97 -1.68
CA GLY A 55 9.41 -12.21 -2.46
C GLY A 55 8.49 -13.29 -1.91
N LYS A 56 8.96 -14.55 -1.91
CA LYS A 56 8.18 -15.74 -1.52
C LYS A 56 7.80 -15.81 -0.04
N THR A 57 8.31 -14.89 0.79
CA THR A 57 7.88 -14.76 2.19
C THR A 57 6.52 -14.07 2.32
N THR A 58 6.05 -13.39 1.27
CA THR A 58 4.73 -12.77 1.20
C THR A 58 3.69 -13.79 0.79
N GLU A 59 2.61 -13.91 1.56
CA GLU A 59 1.51 -14.87 1.31
C GLU A 59 1.01 -14.85 -0.15
N ARG A 60 0.86 -13.65 -0.73
CA ARG A 60 0.38 -13.46 -2.10
C ARG A 60 1.36 -13.86 -3.20
N LEU A 61 2.65 -13.94 -2.89
CA LEU A 61 3.71 -14.26 -3.86
C LEU A 61 4.33 -15.64 -3.61
N ARG A 62 3.83 -16.38 -2.61
CA ARG A 62 4.39 -17.68 -2.22
C ARG A 62 4.14 -18.76 -3.28
N GLU A 63 2.99 -18.66 -3.96
CA GLU A 63 2.53 -19.60 -4.98
C GLU A 63 2.87 -19.13 -6.42
N CYS A 64 3.59 -18.03 -6.55
CA CYS A 64 4.12 -17.54 -7.83
C CYS A 64 5.45 -18.21 -8.20
#